data_AF-A0A2N1FDA7-F1
#
_entry.id   AF-A0A2N1FDA7-F1
#
_cell.length_a   1.000
_cell.length_b   1.000
_cell.length_c   1.000
_cell.angle_alpha   90.00
_cell.angle_beta   90.00
_cell.angle_gamma   90.00
#
_symmetry.space_group_name_H-M   'P 1'
#
loop_
_entity.id
_entity.type
_entity.pdbx_description
1 polymer ?
#
loop_
_entity_poly.entity_id
_entity_poly.type
_entity_poly.pdbx_seq_one_letter_code
_entity_poly.pdbx_strand_id
1 'polypeptide(L)'
;MSIFPKRTIPGSTITIHWNFNTSHLKDTHLSPLVKIGVKDPKGNITMLFDNHVIAFPNSTEDKEDIESIKKPKYLNKNIPLLVIADYLQGPCKREKLVEILTNIQSGRHYYFTYNVPKNGPLGKYTLISEIHNNGNIKYSKTALDDHFWVEEVSLISTTGKGAEKTALIHNHSKEPTPVKIVRTAIDLKGLMKTEIEAFEMNPEETKPILIHQGKVFLLYNEERETLNLTEETNSFLIRNQEILSINKKNGSDCLLKKDDDEAFWLSPEAKYLWDKSDGLLNKDSLSEKENDVLKEMQEQGLIKQIKL
;
A
#
# COMPACT_ATOMS: atom_id res chain seq x y z
N MET A 1 5.82 3.83 17.63
CA MET A 1 6.37 3.17 16.43
C MET A 1 5.26 3.14 15.39
N SER A 2 5.59 3.12 14.10
CA SER A 2 4.63 2.87 13.02
C SER A 2 5.22 1.84 12.04
N ILE A 3 4.38 0.98 11.47
CA ILE A 3 4.81 -0.09 10.56
C ILE A 3 3.91 -0.02 9.33
N PHE A 4 4.51 -0.03 8.15
CA PHE A 4 3.77 -0.03 6.90
C PHE A 4 4.44 -0.92 5.83
N PRO A 5 3.69 -1.84 5.20
CA PRO A 5 2.32 -2.18 5.55
C PRO A 5 2.21 -2.99 6.85
N LYS A 6 0.99 -3.11 7.39
CA LYS A 6 0.74 -3.87 8.63
C LYS A 6 0.55 -5.36 8.34
N ARG A 7 0.03 -5.71 7.17
CA ARG A 7 0.01 -7.06 6.60
C ARG A 7 0.89 -7.10 5.35
N THR A 8 1.64 -8.16 5.11
CA THR A 8 2.51 -8.31 3.92
C THR A 8 2.57 -9.77 3.48
N ILE A 9 3.29 -10.06 2.39
CA ILE A 9 3.49 -11.41 1.85
C ILE A 9 4.99 -11.76 1.84
N PRO A 10 5.36 -13.04 1.71
CA PRO A 10 6.77 -13.43 1.56
C PRO A 10 7.43 -12.75 0.36
N GLY A 11 8.69 -12.31 0.52
CA GLY A 11 9.43 -11.60 -0.53
C GLY A 11 9.14 -10.10 -0.62
N SER A 12 8.16 -9.58 0.12
CA SER A 12 7.83 -8.17 0.16
C SER A 12 8.64 -7.39 1.21
N THR A 13 8.51 -6.08 1.16
CA THR A 13 9.24 -5.15 2.02
C THR A 13 8.29 -4.46 2.98
N ILE A 14 8.73 -4.30 4.23
CA ILE A 14 8.07 -3.44 5.21
C ILE A 14 8.98 -2.27 5.59
N THR A 15 8.35 -1.16 5.94
CA THR A 15 9.00 0.03 6.49
C THR A 15 8.58 0.17 7.95
N ILE A 16 9.59 0.27 8.82
CA ILE A 16 9.43 0.47 10.26
C ILE A 16 9.87 1.90 10.55
N HIS A 17 8.94 2.71 11.02
CA HIS A 17 9.17 4.08 11.45
C HIS A 17 9.28 4.14 12.97
N TRP A 18 10.48 4.43 13.44
CA TRP A 18 10.77 4.63 14.84
C TRP A 18 10.90 6.12 15.15
N ASN A 19 10.22 6.58 16.21
CA ASN A 19 10.30 7.95 16.69
C ASN A 19 10.85 7.96 18.12
N PHE A 20 11.95 8.67 18.30
CA PHE A 20 12.54 8.93 19.61
C PHE A 20 12.35 10.38 20.01
N ASN A 21 11.46 10.62 20.97
CA ASN A 21 11.12 11.96 21.44
C ASN A 21 12.16 12.47 22.46
N THR A 22 12.85 13.57 22.13
CA THR A 22 13.85 14.21 23.00
C THR A 22 13.29 15.40 23.80
N SER A 23 12.00 15.75 23.67
CA SER A 23 11.41 16.93 24.33
C SER A 23 11.48 16.90 25.86
N HIS A 24 11.55 15.70 26.44
CA HIS A 24 11.61 15.51 27.88
C HIS A 24 13.05 15.49 28.44
N LEU A 25 14.07 15.56 27.59
CA LEU A 25 15.46 15.59 28.01
C LEU A 25 15.80 17.01 28.48
N LYS A 26 16.21 17.14 29.75
CA LYS A 26 16.67 18.41 30.35
C LYS A 26 18.16 18.34 30.61
N ASP A 27 18.90 19.32 30.08
CA ASP A 27 20.30 19.70 30.38
C ASP A 27 21.37 18.60 30.36
N THR A 28 21.03 17.38 29.93
CA THR A 28 21.92 16.23 29.86
C THR A 28 21.77 15.56 28.50
N HIS A 29 22.90 15.35 27.81
CA HIS A 29 22.93 14.48 26.63
C HIS A 29 22.77 13.04 27.10
N LEU A 30 21.94 12.27 26.39
CA LEU A 30 21.84 10.83 26.61
C LEU A 30 22.34 10.12 25.36
N SER A 31 23.14 9.07 25.55
CA SER A 31 23.55 8.18 24.47
C SER A 31 23.03 6.77 24.76
N PRO A 32 21.69 6.56 24.79
CA PRO A 32 21.14 5.24 25.03
C PRO A 32 21.57 4.28 23.92
N LEU A 33 21.77 3.02 24.29
CA LEU A 33 21.88 1.94 23.31
C LEU A 33 20.46 1.62 22.82
N VAL A 34 20.25 1.68 21.52
CA VAL A 34 18.95 1.43 20.90
C VAL A 34 19.04 0.15 20.09
N LYS A 35 18.08 -0.74 20.33
CA LYS A 35 17.95 -2.02 19.62
C LYS A 35 16.63 -2.06 18.89
N ILE A 36 16.70 -2.01 17.57
CA ILE A 36 15.58 -2.23 16.66
C ILE A 36 15.82 -3.52 15.89
N GLY A 37 14.87 -4.43 15.95
CA GLY A 37 14.96 -5.70 15.25
C GLY A 37 13.58 -6.26 14.93
N VAL A 38 13.58 -7.35 14.16
CA VAL A 38 12.38 -8.11 13.82
C VAL A 38 12.59 -9.53 14.30
N LYS A 39 11.63 -10.03 15.07
CA LYS A 39 11.55 -11.43 15.50
C LYS A 39 10.47 -12.14 14.70
N ASP A 40 10.88 -13.18 13.98
CA ASP A 40 9.97 -14.00 13.17
C ASP A 40 9.12 -14.96 14.06
N PRO A 41 8.07 -15.58 13.50
CA PRO A 41 7.25 -16.58 14.19
C PRO A 41 8.01 -17.80 14.74
N LYS A 42 9.18 -18.13 14.16
CA LYS A 42 10.05 -19.23 14.63
C LYS A 42 10.98 -18.80 15.77
N GLY A 43 11.00 -17.52 16.10
CA GLY A 43 11.81 -16.91 17.15
C GLY A 43 13.16 -16.38 16.70
N ASN A 44 13.49 -16.44 15.40
CA ASN A 44 14.74 -15.90 14.88
C ASN A 44 14.68 -14.38 14.89
N ILE A 45 15.79 -13.75 15.28
CA ILE A 45 15.89 -12.30 15.42
C ILE A 45 16.81 -11.77 14.32
N THR A 46 16.32 -10.80 13.57
CA THR A 46 17.12 -9.99 12.65
C THR A 46 17.23 -8.58 13.22
N MET A 47 18.42 -8.19 13.65
CA MET A 47 18.68 -6.83 14.11
C MET A 47 18.81 -5.89 12.91
N LEU A 48 18.05 -4.78 12.94
CA LEU A 48 18.10 -3.72 11.95
C LEU A 48 18.97 -2.55 12.44
N PHE A 49 19.03 -2.38 13.75
CA PHE A 49 19.83 -1.36 14.42
C PHE A 49 20.20 -1.84 15.82
N ASP A 50 21.49 -1.83 16.14
CA ASP A 50 22.01 -2.07 17.49
C ASP A 50 23.18 -1.10 17.71
N ASN A 51 22.87 0.14 18.07
CA ASN A 51 23.87 1.18 18.23
C ASN A 51 23.40 2.29 19.18
N HIS A 52 24.34 3.14 19.59
CA HIS A 52 24.06 4.30 20.40
C HIS A 52 23.46 5.43 19.56
N VAL A 53 22.41 6.06 20.09
CA VAL A 53 21.84 7.27 19.49
C VAL A 53 22.13 8.43 20.42
N ILE A 54 22.93 9.41 19.95
CA ILE A 54 23.22 10.60 20.76
C ILE A 54 22.01 11.53 20.71
N ALA A 55 21.32 11.68 21.82
CA ALA A 55 20.19 12.59 21.97
C ALA A 55 20.65 13.90 22.60
N PHE A 56 20.43 15.01 21.89
CA PHE A 56 20.64 16.34 22.43
C PHE A 56 19.32 16.85 22.98
N PRO A 57 19.32 17.44 24.20
CA PRO A 57 18.16 18.17 24.68
C PRO A 57 17.86 19.32 23.71
N ASN A 58 16.59 19.70 23.60
CA ASN A 58 16.27 20.96 22.96
C ASN A 58 16.89 22.08 23.79
N SER A 59 17.46 23.11 23.13
CA SER A 59 17.96 24.28 23.84
C SER A 59 16.82 24.86 24.69
N THR A 60 17.00 24.80 26.00
CA THR A 60 16.30 25.65 26.95
C THR A 60 16.79 27.06 26.66
N GLU A 61 16.15 27.75 25.71
CA GLU A 61 16.36 29.18 25.55
C GLU A 61 15.85 29.86 26.83
N ASP A 62 16.73 30.06 27.80
CA ASP A 62 16.72 31.34 28.52
C ASP A 62 17.00 32.39 27.44
N LYS A 63 16.00 33.25 27.21
CA LYS A 63 15.89 34.17 26.06
C LYS A 63 16.90 35.33 26.06
N GLU A 64 18.02 35.20 26.73
CA GLU A 64 19.03 36.25 26.80
C GLU A 64 20.34 35.69 26.22
N ASP A 65 20.82 36.32 25.14
CA ASP A 65 22.12 36.13 24.51
C ASP A 65 22.35 34.95 23.53
N ILE A 66 21.48 34.80 22.53
CA ILE A 66 21.93 34.18 21.25
C ILE A 66 21.80 35.19 20.11
N GLU A 67 22.89 35.90 19.85
CA GLU A 67 23.11 36.70 18.65
C GLU A 67 22.77 35.90 17.39
N SER A 68 21.87 36.46 16.58
CA SER A 68 21.65 36.15 15.16
C SER A 68 21.85 34.69 14.72
N ILE A 69 21.11 33.74 15.31
CA ILE A 69 20.90 32.46 14.64
C ILE A 69 20.31 32.79 13.26
N LYS A 70 21.10 32.58 12.20
CA LYS A 70 20.65 32.73 10.82
C LYS A 70 19.34 31.97 10.68
N LYS A 71 18.23 32.70 10.57
CA LYS A 71 16.91 32.10 10.37
C LYS A 71 17.04 31.12 9.20
N PRO A 72 16.71 29.83 9.39
CA PRO A 72 16.77 28.88 8.28
C PRO A 72 15.94 29.45 7.12
N LYS A 73 16.50 29.44 5.90
CA LYS A 73 15.86 29.98 4.69
C LYS A 73 14.56 29.27 4.30
N TYR A 74 14.19 28.22 5.01
CA TYR A 74 12.99 27.45 4.79
C TYR A 74 11.98 27.80 5.89
N LEU A 75 10.76 28.13 5.48
CA LEU A 75 9.61 28.13 6.39
C LEU A 75 9.63 26.80 7.15
N ASN A 76 9.57 26.86 8.47
CA ASN A 76 9.36 25.68 9.30
C ASN A 76 8.12 24.95 8.71
N LYS A 77 8.25 23.65 8.43
CA LYS A 77 7.23 22.80 7.76
C LYS A 77 5.82 22.91 8.36
N ASN A 78 5.70 23.55 9.51
CA ASN A 78 4.52 23.58 10.36
C ASN A 78 3.67 24.84 10.28
N ILE A 79 4.09 25.92 9.60
CA ILE A 79 3.19 27.07 9.37
C ILE A 79 1.96 26.63 8.54
N PRO A 80 2.12 25.86 7.45
CA PRO A 80 0.97 25.30 6.73
C PRO A 80 0.15 24.32 7.59
N LEU A 81 0.79 23.47 8.40
CA LEU A 81 0.09 22.48 9.24
C LEU A 81 -0.68 23.09 10.41
N LEU A 82 -0.19 24.15 11.05
CA LEU A 82 -0.92 24.90 12.08
C LEU A 82 -2.12 25.63 11.48
N VAL A 83 -1.95 26.23 10.30
CA VAL A 83 -3.03 26.89 9.56
C VAL A 83 -4.09 25.87 9.14
N ILE A 84 -3.69 24.70 8.62
CA ILE A 84 -4.60 23.61 8.25
C ILE A 84 -5.28 23.01 9.50
N ALA A 85 -4.57 22.86 10.63
CA ALA A 85 -5.14 22.32 11.86
C ALA A 85 -6.15 23.28 12.53
N ASP A 86 -5.94 24.60 12.46
CA ASP A 86 -6.94 25.61 12.85
C ASP A 86 -8.15 25.57 11.89
N TYR A 87 -7.91 25.32 10.59
CA TYR A 87 -8.97 25.22 9.57
C TYR A 87 -9.81 23.94 9.70
N LEU A 88 -9.21 22.84 10.17
CA LEU A 88 -9.82 21.52 10.34
C LEU A 88 -10.39 21.32 11.76
N GLN A 89 -10.77 22.38 12.47
CA GLN A 89 -11.34 22.32 13.84
C GLN A 89 -12.55 21.35 13.92
N GLY A 90 -12.23 20.09 14.19
CA GLY A 90 -13.09 19.11 14.82
C GLY A 90 -12.85 19.10 16.34
N PRO A 91 -13.20 18.01 17.04
CA PRO A 91 -13.29 17.98 18.51
C PRO A 91 -11.96 18.04 19.29
N CYS A 92 -10.80 18.26 18.64
CA CYS A 92 -9.51 18.34 19.33
C CYS A 92 -9.15 19.78 19.70
N LYS A 93 -8.88 20.02 20.99
CA LYS A 93 -8.45 21.32 21.51
C LYS A 93 -7.09 21.74 20.94
N ARG A 94 -6.92 23.02 20.67
CA ARG A 94 -5.70 23.64 20.10
C ARG A 94 -4.43 23.27 20.85
N GLU A 95 -4.50 23.20 22.18
CA GLU A 95 -3.35 22.87 23.04
C GLU A 95 -2.82 21.47 22.74
N LYS A 96 -3.73 20.51 22.49
CA LYS A 96 -3.38 19.14 22.13
C LYS A 96 -2.74 19.05 20.74
N LEU A 97 -3.18 19.90 19.80
CA LEU A 97 -2.57 20.01 18.47
C LEU A 97 -1.17 20.63 18.54
N VAL A 98 -0.98 21.68 19.34
CA VAL A 98 0.33 22.28 19.61
C VAL A 98 1.26 21.26 20.27
N GLU A 99 0.78 20.50 21.26
CA GLU A 99 1.53 19.42 21.90
C GLU A 99 1.96 18.35 20.90
N ILE A 100 1.05 17.87 20.05
CA ILE A 100 1.34 16.88 19.00
C ILE A 100 2.42 17.42 18.05
N LEU A 101 2.28 18.64 17.56
CA LEU A 101 3.23 19.25 16.63
C LEU A 101 4.60 19.50 17.25
N THR A 102 4.65 19.88 18.53
CA THR A 102 5.90 20.10 19.26
C THR A 102 6.62 18.77 19.53
N ASN A 103 5.87 17.71 19.86
CA ASN A 103 6.40 16.36 20.02
C ASN A 103 6.90 15.75 18.69
N ILE A 104 6.34 16.16 17.55
CA ILE A 104 6.85 15.78 16.22
C ILE A 104 8.17 16.52 15.93
N GLN A 105 8.30 17.80 16.28
CA GLN A 105 9.53 18.58 16.02
C GLN A 105 10.74 18.12 16.84
N SER A 106 10.50 17.62 18.05
CA SER A 106 11.51 17.08 18.97
C SER A 106 11.72 15.57 18.81
N GLY A 107 11.01 14.96 17.85
CA GLY A 107 11.14 13.55 17.50
C GLY A 107 12.29 13.34 16.54
N ARG A 108 13.22 12.46 16.90
CA ARG A 108 14.14 11.89 15.91
C ARG A 108 13.47 10.74 15.21
N HIS A 109 13.29 10.89 13.90
CA HIS A 109 12.61 9.91 13.07
C HIS A 109 13.64 9.05 12.33
N TYR A 110 13.54 7.74 12.52
CA TYR A 110 14.35 6.74 11.84
C TYR A 110 13.43 5.82 11.05
N TYR A 111 13.88 5.45 9.86
CA TYR A 111 13.17 4.55 8.96
C TYR A 111 14.05 3.35 8.70
N PHE A 112 13.55 2.18 9.04
CA PHE A 112 14.22 0.91 8.79
C PHE A 112 13.42 0.11 7.79
N THR A 113 14.13 -0.56 6.89
CA THR A 113 13.52 -1.44 5.91
C THR A 113 13.81 -2.87 6.31
N TYR A 114 12.78 -3.71 6.33
CA TYR A 114 12.93 -5.15 6.50
C TYR A 114 12.33 -5.87 5.30
N ASN A 115 13.15 -6.71 4.68
CA ASN A 115 12.74 -7.55 3.56
C ASN A 115 12.33 -8.90 4.12
N VAL A 116 11.05 -9.24 3.96
CA VAL A 116 10.56 -10.56 4.33
C VAL A 116 11.17 -11.57 3.36
N PRO A 117 11.88 -12.61 3.83
CA PRO A 117 12.44 -13.62 2.93
C PRO A 117 11.34 -14.28 2.09
N LYS A 118 11.64 -14.64 0.84
CA LYS A 118 10.68 -15.35 -0.05
C LYS A 118 10.15 -16.65 0.54
N ASN A 119 10.99 -17.35 1.32
CA ASN A 119 10.64 -18.57 2.03
C ASN A 119 10.49 -18.31 3.55
N GLY A 120 10.16 -17.08 3.92
CA GLY A 120 9.96 -16.68 5.31
C GLY A 120 8.74 -17.40 5.92
N PRO A 121 8.75 -17.68 7.24
CA PRO A 121 7.57 -18.25 7.90
C PRO A 121 6.37 -17.30 7.79
N LEU A 122 5.19 -17.85 7.57
CA LEU A 122 3.94 -17.09 7.69
C LEU A 122 3.61 -16.82 9.16
N GLY A 123 2.97 -15.68 9.38
CA GLY A 123 2.30 -15.31 10.61
C GLY A 123 2.80 -14.03 11.25
N LYS A 124 2.66 -13.93 12.57
CA LYS A 124 2.95 -12.71 13.33
C LYS A 124 4.46 -12.50 13.56
N TYR A 125 4.99 -11.44 12.96
CA TYR A 125 6.34 -10.94 13.22
C TYR A 125 6.26 -9.84 14.27
N THR A 126 7.12 -9.91 15.28
CA THR A 126 7.16 -8.93 16.37
C THR A 126 8.38 -8.04 16.25
N LEU A 127 8.24 -6.75 16.52
CA LEU A 127 9.38 -5.85 16.55
C LEU A 127 10.05 -5.89 17.92
N ILE A 128 11.37 -5.89 17.90
CA ILE A 128 12.20 -5.54 19.02
C ILE A 128 12.38 -4.02 18.95
N SER A 129 11.98 -3.32 20.00
CA SER A 129 12.16 -1.87 20.13
C SER A 129 12.54 -1.55 21.56
N GLU A 130 13.84 -1.61 21.84
CA GLU A 130 14.38 -1.44 23.17
C GLU A 130 15.31 -0.23 23.24
N ILE A 131 15.17 0.53 24.32
CA ILE A 131 16.08 1.61 24.67
C ILE A 131 16.74 1.24 25.99
N HIS A 132 18.04 1.03 25.96
CA HIS A 132 18.87 0.69 27.10
C HIS A 132 19.56 1.95 27.64
N ASN A 133 19.31 2.27 28.90
CA ASN A 133 19.94 3.40 29.58
C ASN A 133 20.26 3.04 31.03
N ASN A 134 21.53 3.13 31.42
CA ASN A 134 22.03 2.79 32.75
C ASN A 134 21.52 1.42 33.26
N GLY A 135 21.55 0.40 32.40
CA GLY A 135 21.08 -0.96 32.70
C GLY A 135 19.56 -1.15 32.69
N ASN A 136 18.77 -0.09 32.50
CA ASN A 136 17.31 -0.18 32.40
C ASN A 136 16.86 -0.28 30.96
N ILE A 137 15.87 -1.15 30.70
CA ILE A 137 15.24 -1.32 29.40
C ILE A 137 13.90 -0.58 29.39
N LYS A 138 13.73 0.31 28.41
CA LYS A 138 12.46 0.94 28.09
C LYS A 138 11.96 0.42 26.76
N TYR A 139 10.71 -0.02 26.74
CA TYR A 139 10.02 -0.46 25.53
C TYR A 139 9.23 0.69 24.92
N SER A 140 8.89 0.52 23.64
CA SER A 140 7.97 1.41 22.93
C SER A 140 6.62 1.50 23.64
N LYS A 141 6.00 2.70 23.63
CA LYS A 141 4.63 2.89 24.14
C LYS A 141 3.59 2.12 23.33
N THR A 142 3.93 1.72 22.11
CA THR A 142 3.09 0.93 21.21
C THR A 142 3.46 -0.56 21.23
N ALA A 143 4.19 -1.05 22.23
CA ALA A 143 4.72 -2.42 22.26
C ALA A 143 3.68 -3.52 21.97
N LEU A 144 2.41 -3.35 22.37
CA LEU A 144 1.34 -4.30 22.05
C LEU A 144 1.03 -4.37 20.55
N ASP A 145 1.18 -3.25 19.86
CA ASP A 145 0.93 -3.08 18.43
C ASP A 145 2.22 -3.15 17.59
N ASP A 146 3.37 -3.39 18.20
CA ASP A 146 4.68 -3.43 17.51
C ASP A 146 4.89 -4.79 16.84
N HIS A 147 4.01 -5.11 15.89
CA HIS A 147 4.04 -6.34 15.10
C HIS A 147 3.44 -6.14 13.70
N PHE A 148 3.66 -7.07 12.80
CA PHE A 148 3.01 -7.13 11.48
C PHE A 148 2.76 -8.59 11.12
N TRP A 149 1.93 -8.84 10.12
CA TRP A 149 1.60 -10.19 9.68
C TRP A 149 2.17 -10.46 8.31
N VAL A 150 2.74 -11.64 8.12
CA VAL A 150 3.07 -12.19 6.81
C VAL A 150 2.03 -13.26 6.52
N GLU A 151 1.24 -13.07 5.48
CA GLU A 151 0.09 -13.92 5.16
C GLU A 151 0.16 -14.40 3.72
N GLU A 152 -0.56 -15.48 3.44
CA GLU A 152 -0.69 -16.04 2.10
C GLU A 152 -2.07 -16.65 1.93
N VAL A 153 -2.75 -16.24 0.87
CA VAL A 153 -4.02 -16.82 0.42
C VAL A 153 -3.83 -17.26 -1.02
N SER A 154 -4.34 -18.43 -1.37
CA SER A 154 -4.23 -18.95 -2.73
C SER A 154 -5.56 -19.50 -3.24
N LEU A 155 -5.76 -19.43 -4.55
CA LEU A 155 -6.74 -20.24 -5.25
C LEU A 155 -6.18 -21.67 -5.44
N ILE A 156 -6.85 -22.67 -4.87
CA ILE A 156 -6.44 -24.08 -4.96
C ILE A 156 -6.94 -24.70 -6.25
N SER A 157 -8.21 -24.48 -6.57
CA SER A 157 -8.86 -25.05 -7.75
C SER A 157 -10.12 -24.30 -8.09
N THR A 158 -10.48 -24.31 -9.38
CA THR A 158 -11.79 -23.88 -9.84
C THR A 158 -12.51 -25.08 -10.45
N THR A 159 -13.65 -25.45 -9.87
CA THR A 159 -14.45 -26.60 -10.30
C THR A 159 -15.80 -26.14 -10.83
N GLY A 160 -16.31 -26.79 -11.88
CA GLY A 160 -17.60 -26.46 -12.50
C GLY A 160 -17.48 -26.26 -14.02
N LYS A 161 -18.63 -26.22 -14.71
CA LYS A 161 -18.72 -25.95 -16.15
C LYS A 161 -19.83 -24.94 -16.41
N GLY A 162 -19.60 -24.02 -17.35
CA GLY A 162 -20.58 -23.01 -17.74
C GLY A 162 -20.74 -21.89 -16.70
N ALA A 163 -21.99 -21.55 -16.38
CA ALA A 163 -22.35 -20.41 -15.52
C ALA A 163 -22.28 -20.70 -14.00
N GLU A 164 -22.02 -21.94 -13.60
CA GLU A 164 -21.86 -22.31 -12.19
C GLU A 164 -20.44 -22.83 -11.97
N LYS A 165 -19.58 -21.93 -11.47
CA LYS A 165 -18.22 -22.26 -11.05
C LYS A 165 -18.11 -22.08 -9.55
N THR A 166 -17.26 -22.90 -8.93
CA THR A 166 -16.87 -22.75 -7.54
C THR A 166 -15.35 -22.65 -7.47
N ALA A 167 -14.87 -21.53 -6.96
CA ALA A 167 -13.46 -21.34 -6.64
C ALA A 167 -13.19 -21.76 -5.21
N LEU A 168 -12.16 -22.58 -5.00
CA LEU A 168 -11.73 -23.03 -3.68
C LEU A 168 -10.52 -22.22 -3.26
N ILE A 169 -10.69 -21.34 -2.28
CA ILE A 169 -9.61 -20.51 -1.72
C ILE A 169 -9.12 -21.09 -0.40
N HIS A 170 -7.83 -20.91 -0.12
CA HIS A 170 -7.19 -21.41 1.10
C HIS A 170 -6.33 -20.33 1.75
N ASN A 171 -6.49 -20.17 3.06
CA ASN A 171 -5.62 -19.33 3.89
C ASN A 171 -4.48 -20.19 4.47
N HIS A 172 -3.25 -19.99 4.00
CA HIS A 172 -2.06 -20.72 4.49
C HIS A 172 -1.51 -20.15 5.80
N SER A 173 -2.12 -19.08 6.31
CA SER A 173 -1.65 -18.37 7.50
C SER A 173 -2.19 -19.02 8.77
N LYS A 174 -1.40 -18.98 9.84
CA LYS A 174 -1.81 -19.44 11.18
C LYS A 174 -2.68 -18.44 11.92
N GLU A 175 -2.86 -17.26 11.35
CA GLU A 175 -3.65 -16.16 11.87
C GLU A 175 -4.85 -15.91 10.95
N PRO A 176 -5.92 -15.29 11.49
CA PRO A 176 -7.04 -14.86 10.67
C PRO A 176 -6.64 -13.83 9.62
N THR A 177 -7.13 -14.04 8.40
CA THR A 177 -6.81 -13.22 7.22
C THR A 177 -8.06 -12.54 6.69
N PRO A 178 -8.17 -11.21 6.78
CA PRO A 178 -9.24 -10.43 6.16
C PRO A 178 -9.13 -10.53 4.65
N VAL A 179 -10.24 -10.91 4.02
CA VAL A 179 -10.36 -11.01 2.57
C VAL A 179 -11.62 -10.30 2.10
N LYS A 180 -11.61 -9.89 0.85
CA LYS A 180 -12.72 -9.21 0.19
C LYS A 180 -12.96 -9.85 -1.16
N ILE A 181 -14.16 -10.35 -1.38
CA ILE A 181 -14.60 -10.85 -2.67
C ILE A 181 -15.26 -9.70 -3.42
N VAL A 182 -14.76 -9.43 -4.62
CA VAL A 182 -15.28 -8.41 -5.52
C VAL A 182 -15.84 -9.11 -6.75
N ARG A 183 -17.17 -9.06 -6.90
CA ARG A 183 -17.88 -9.60 -8.05
C ARG A 183 -18.21 -8.46 -8.99
N THR A 184 -17.79 -8.56 -10.24
CA THR A 184 -17.97 -7.51 -11.25
C THR A 184 -18.72 -8.06 -12.45
N ALA A 185 -19.76 -7.34 -12.88
CA ALA A 185 -20.52 -7.66 -14.08
C ALA A 185 -20.72 -6.38 -14.89
N ILE A 186 -20.54 -6.46 -16.21
CA ILE A 186 -20.82 -5.36 -17.12
C ILE A 186 -22.26 -5.53 -17.61
N ASP A 187 -23.09 -4.51 -17.44
CA ASP A 187 -24.46 -4.55 -17.92
C ASP A 187 -24.57 -4.27 -19.43
N LEU A 188 -25.78 -4.41 -19.98
CA LEU A 188 -26.03 -4.20 -21.42
C LEU A 188 -25.73 -2.76 -21.90
N LYS A 189 -25.61 -1.79 -20.97
CA LYS A 189 -25.24 -0.39 -21.28
C LYS A 189 -23.74 -0.15 -21.16
N GLY A 190 -22.95 -1.19 -20.87
CA GLY A 190 -21.51 -1.09 -20.66
C GLY A 190 -21.12 -0.55 -19.29
N LEU A 191 -22.07 -0.43 -18.34
CA LEU A 191 -21.77 0.03 -16.98
C LEU A 191 -21.37 -1.14 -16.10
N MET A 192 -20.28 -0.97 -15.35
CA MET A 192 -19.84 -1.96 -14.37
C MET A 192 -20.70 -1.90 -13.12
N LYS A 193 -21.23 -3.06 -12.72
CA LYS A 193 -21.85 -3.28 -11.41
C LYS A 193 -20.91 -4.12 -10.57
N THR A 194 -20.71 -3.69 -9.33
CA THR A 194 -19.80 -4.34 -8.39
C THR A 194 -20.54 -4.71 -7.12
N GLU A 195 -20.39 -5.96 -6.70
CA GLU A 195 -20.82 -6.45 -5.40
C GLU A 195 -19.59 -6.82 -4.58
N ILE A 196 -19.59 -6.42 -3.31
CA ILE A 196 -18.46 -6.56 -2.41
C ILE A 196 -18.92 -7.34 -1.18
N GLU A 197 -18.18 -8.39 -0.86
CA GLU A 197 -18.37 -9.19 0.35
C GLU A 197 -17.03 -9.23 1.10
N ALA A 198 -17.00 -8.72 2.33
CA ALA A 198 -15.82 -8.76 3.18
C ALA A 198 -16.02 -9.75 4.33
N PHE A 199 -15.03 -10.58 4.59
CA PHE A 199 -15.04 -11.52 5.71
C PHE A 199 -13.61 -11.85 6.15
N GLU A 200 -13.48 -12.53 7.28
CA GLU A 200 -12.21 -13.03 7.78
C GLU A 200 -12.15 -14.55 7.55
N MET A 201 -11.06 -15.03 6.93
CA MET A 201 -10.77 -16.46 6.85
C MET A 201 -10.06 -16.89 8.13
N ASN A 202 -10.53 -17.98 8.72
CA ASN A 202 -9.87 -18.60 9.86
C ASN A 202 -8.50 -19.18 9.44
N PRO A 203 -7.61 -19.45 10.41
CA PRO A 203 -6.34 -20.12 10.14
C PRO A 203 -6.53 -21.45 9.41
N GLU A 204 -5.74 -21.70 8.37
CA GLU A 204 -5.77 -22.94 7.57
C GLU A 204 -7.16 -23.25 6.95
N GLU A 205 -8.06 -22.26 6.88
CA GLU A 205 -9.41 -22.46 6.36
C GLU A 205 -9.39 -22.61 4.84
N THR A 206 -10.15 -23.59 4.36
CA THR A 206 -10.50 -23.72 2.95
C THR A 206 -11.96 -23.34 2.77
N LYS A 207 -12.24 -22.33 1.92
CA LYS A 207 -13.58 -21.81 1.72
C LYS A 207 -14.00 -21.87 0.26
N PRO A 208 -15.19 -22.41 -0.06
CA PRO A 208 -15.74 -22.36 -1.41
C PRO A 208 -16.39 -21.00 -1.67
N ILE A 209 -16.09 -20.41 -2.83
CA ILE A 209 -16.70 -19.18 -3.34
C ILE A 209 -17.50 -19.51 -4.58
N LEU A 210 -18.81 -19.31 -4.52
CA LEU A 210 -19.72 -19.49 -5.65
C LEU A 210 -19.58 -18.33 -6.64
N ILE A 211 -19.44 -18.69 -7.91
CA ILE A 211 -19.28 -17.79 -9.05
C ILE A 211 -20.46 -18.06 -9.98
N HIS A 212 -21.42 -17.13 -9.99
CA HIS A 212 -22.63 -17.24 -10.79
C HIS A 212 -22.50 -16.51 -12.14
N GLN A 213 -22.00 -15.27 -12.15
CA GLN A 213 -21.81 -14.48 -13.37
C GLN A 213 -20.70 -13.44 -13.19
N GLY A 214 -20.10 -13.02 -14.31
CA GLY A 214 -19.09 -11.97 -14.34
C GLY A 214 -17.71 -12.43 -13.88
N LYS A 215 -16.85 -11.46 -13.54
CA LYS A 215 -15.50 -11.70 -13.01
C LYS A 215 -15.49 -11.58 -11.51
N VAL A 216 -14.79 -12.48 -10.84
CA VAL A 216 -14.71 -12.51 -9.39
C VAL A 216 -13.25 -12.47 -8.97
N PHE A 217 -12.93 -11.50 -8.11
CA PHE A 217 -11.60 -11.30 -7.56
C PHE A 217 -11.64 -11.48 -6.04
N LEU A 218 -10.57 -12.02 -5.49
CA LEU A 218 -10.27 -11.97 -4.07
C LEU A 218 -9.17 -10.94 -3.84
N LEU A 219 -9.44 -9.99 -2.96
CA LEU A 219 -8.48 -9.02 -2.47
C LEU A 219 -8.10 -9.38 -1.03
N TYR A 220 -6.81 -9.41 -0.74
CA TYR A 220 -6.28 -9.59 0.61
C TYR A 220 -5.05 -8.69 0.80
N ASN A 221 -4.41 -8.76 1.95
CA ASN A 221 -3.24 -7.93 2.25
C ASN A 221 -3.49 -6.43 2.16
N GLU A 222 -4.53 -5.96 2.85
CA GLU A 222 -4.98 -4.56 2.76
C GLU A 222 -5.29 -4.15 1.30
N GLU A 223 -5.88 -5.09 0.55
CA GLU A 223 -6.27 -4.94 -0.87
C GLU A 223 -5.10 -4.77 -1.86
N ARG A 224 -3.85 -5.01 -1.43
CA ARG A 224 -2.68 -4.97 -2.33
C ARG A 224 -2.51 -6.22 -3.18
N GLU A 225 -2.97 -7.35 -2.67
CA GLU A 225 -2.89 -8.62 -3.38
C GLU A 225 -4.24 -8.97 -3.98
N THR A 226 -4.24 -9.36 -5.25
CA THR A 226 -5.43 -9.70 -6.03
C THR A 226 -5.29 -11.11 -6.59
N LEU A 227 -6.33 -11.93 -6.42
CA LEU A 227 -6.44 -13.25 -7.05
C LEU A 227 -7.69 -13.28 -7.93
N ASN A 228 -7.53 -13.58 -9.21
CA ASN A 228 -8.66 -13.86 -10.11
C ASN A 228 -9.23 -15.26 -9.83
N LEU A 229 -10.52 -15.35 -9.53
CA LEU A 229 -11.20 -16.60 -9.21
C LEU A 229 -11.94 -17.22 -10.41
N THR A 230 -12.05 -16.49 -11.53
CA THR A 230 -12.98 -16.80 -12.62
C THR A 230 -12.40 -17.53 -13.84
N GLU A 231 -11.11 -17.36 -14.16
CA GLU A 231 -10.47 -17.90 -15.37
C GLU A 231 -8.99 -18.30 -15.15
N GLU A 232 -8.51 -19.29 -15.91
CA GLU A 232 -7.08 -19.69 -15.96
C GLU A 232 -6.24 -18.80 -16.92
N THR A 233 -6.88 -17.99 -17.76
CA THR A 233 -6.21 -17.14 -18.75
C THR A 233 -5.97 -15.72 -18.23
N ASN A 234 -4.70 -15.44 -17.96
CA ASN A 234 -4.21 -14.25 -17.27
C ASN A 234 -3.91 -13.08 -18.23
N SER A 235 -4.70 -12.87 -19.29
CA SER A 235 -4.34 -11.93 -20.36
C SER A 235 -5.31 -10.78 -20.45
N PHE A 236 -5.27 -9.88 -19.47
CA PHE A 236 -6.11 -8.68 -19.46
C PHE A 236 -5.45 -7.52 -20.20
N LEU A 237 -6.26 -6.68 -20.82
CA LEU A 237 -5.82 -5.49 -21.52
C LEU A 237 -6.00 -4.27 -20.65
N ILE A 238 -4.92 -3.50 -20.48
CA ILE A 238 -4.93 -2.21 -19.79
C ILE A 238 -4.43 -1.13 -20.75
N ARG A 239 -5.21 -0.07 -20.89
CA ARG A 239 -4.79 1.12 -21.61
C ARG A 239 -3.72 1.86 -20.82
N ASN A 240 -2.83 2.53 -21.52
CA ASN A 240 -1.79 3.35 -20.94
C ASN A 240 -2.41 4.62 -20.34
N GLN A 241 -2.48 4.68 -19.01
CA GLN A 241 -3.11 5.79 -18.29
C GLN A 241 -2.28 7.09 -18.33
N GLU A 242 -1.05 7.06 -18.85
CA GLU A 242 -0.21 8.24 -19.04
C GLU A 242 -0.56 9.02 -20.32
N ILE A 243 -1.36 8.43 -21.20
CA ILE A 243 -1.75 9.02 -22.48
C ILE A 243 -3.03 9.84 -22.30
N LEU A 244 -2.97 11.10 -22.72
CA LEU A 244 -4.10 12.00 -22.65
C LEU A 244 -5.11 11.65 -23.75
N SER A 245 -6.36 11.39 -23.37
CA SER A 245 -7.48 11.23 -24.31
C SER A 245 -8.27 12.52 -24.42
N ILE A 246 -8.46 13.01 -25.65
CA ILE A 246 -9.25 14.20 -25.97
C ILE A 246 -10.41 13.80 -26.87
N ASN A 247 -11.62 14.04 -26.39
CA ASN A 247 -12.83 13.95 -27.21
C ASN A 247 -13.17 15.34 -27.77
N LYS A 248 -13.14 15.48 -29.10
CA LYS A 248 -13.53 16.72 -29.79
C LYS A 248 -15.04 16.72 -30.03
N LYS A 249 -15.65 17.92 -30.06
CA LYS A 249 -17.10 18.11 -30.29
C LYS A 249 -17.63 17.49 -31.59
N ASN A 250 -16.77 17.24 -32.56
CA ASN A 250 -17.11 16.56 -33.82
C ASN A 250 -17.12 15.02 -33.69
N GLY A 251 -16.96 14.48 -32.48
CA GLY A 251 -16.94 13.04 -32.21
C GLY A 251 -15.59 12.36 -32.48
N SER A 252 -14.54 13.12 -32.81
CA SER A 252 -13.22 12.55 -33.03
C SER A 252 -12.46 12.42 -31.72
N ASP A 253 -11.93 11.21 -31.45
CA ASP A 253 -11.10 10.92 -30.29
C ASP A 253 -9.62 10.88 -30.69
N CYS A 254 -8.82 11.65 -29.96
CA CYS A 254 -7.39 11.77 -30.17
C CYS A 254 -6.64 11.38 -28.88
N LEU A 255 -5.58 10.60 -29.04
CA LEU A 255 -4.65 10.24 -27.97
C LEU A 255 -3.34 11.01 -28.15
N LEU A 256 -2.87 11.65 -27.08
CA LEU A 256 -1.63 12.43 -27.05
C LEU A 256 -0.67 11.82 -26.04
N LYS A 257 0.53 11.44 -26.50
CA LYS A 257 1.62 11.04 -25.60
C LYS A 257 2.17 12.29 -24.91
N LYS A 258 2.45 12.18 -23.61
CA LYS A 258 2.84 13.34 -22.79
C LYS A 258 4.21 13.92 -23.16
N ASP A 259 5.15 13.04 -23.51
CA ASP A 259 6.56 13.37 -23.72
C ASP A 259 6.97 13.23 -25.20
N ASP A 260 6.00 13.15 -26.11
CA ASP A 260 6.22 12.94 -27.54
C ASP A 260 5.28 13.85 -28.35
N ASP A 261 5.73 14.28 -29.53
CA ASP A 261 4.91 15.09 -30.46
C ASP A 261 3.93 14.21 -31.27
N GLU A 262 3.83 12.92 -30.92
CA GLU A 262 2.94 11.96 -31.54
C GLU A 262 1.50 12.06 -31.02
N ALA A 263 0.57 12.13 -31.98
CA ALA A 263 -0.87 12.12 -31.76
C ALA A 263 -1.54 11.02 -32.59
N PHE A 264 -2.42 10.24 -31.97
CA PHE A 264 -3.15 9.15 -32.63
C PHE A 264 -4.62 9.50 -32.72
N TRP A 265 -5.15 9.49 -33.94
CA TRP A 265 -6.58 9.53 -34.16
C TRP A 265 -7.14 8.12 -34.12
N LEU A 266 -8.12 7.89 -33.23
CA LEU A 266 -8.69 6.57 -33.07
C LEU A 266 -9.77 6.31 -34.13
N SER A 267 -9.65 5.20 -34.84
CA SER A 267 -10.76 4.61 -35.56
C SER A 267 -11.86 4.17 -34.57
N PRO A 268 -13.11 3.95 -35.01
CA PRO A 268 -14.18 3.46 -34.14
C PRO A 268 -13.81 2.16 -33.41
N GLU A 269 -13.12 1.24 -34.08
CA GLU A 269 -12.64 -0.02 -33.49
C GLU A 269 -11.54 0.21 -32.45
N ALA A 270 -10.56 1.06 -32.75
CA ALA A 270 -9.48 1.40 -31.81
C ALA A 270 -10.01 2.15 -30.59
N LYS A 271 -11.00 3.03 -30.78
CA LYS A 271 -11.72 3.70 -29.69
C LYS A 271 -12.44 2.70 -28.81
N TYR A 272 -13.16 1.76 -29.39
CA TYR A 272 -13.87 0.74 -28.64
C TYR A 272 -12.91 -0.10 -27.77
N LEU A 273 -11.76 -0.51 -28.34
CA LEU A 273 -10.72 -1.21 -27.58
C LEU A 273 -10.10 -0.33 -26.50
N TRP A 274 -9.81 0.94 -26.81
CA TRP A 274 -9.28 1.92 -25.85
C TRP A 274 -10.21 2.14 -24.66
N ASP A 275 -11.51 2.32 -24.92
CA ASP A 275 -12.52 2.62 -23.91
C ASP A 275 -12.79 1.40 -23.02
N LYS A 276 -12.61 0.17 -23.54
CA LYS A 276 -12.81 -1.09 -22.79
C LYS A 276 -11.54 -1.68 -22.16
N SER A 277 -10.36 -1.20 -22.51
CA SER A 277 -9.09 -1.71 -21.97
C SER A 277 -8.77 -1.03 -20.64
N ASP A 278 -9.36 -1.48 -19.55
CA ASP A 278 -9.17 -0.94 -18.21
C ASP A 278 -8.67 -1.99 -17.19
N GLY A 279 -8.18 -3.13 -17.70
CA GLY A 279 -7.82 -4.30 -16.90
C GLY A 279 -8.91 -5.37 -16.84
N LEU A 280 -10.10 -5.14 -17.42
CA LEU A 280 -11.19 -6.11 -17.40
C LEU A 280 -11.57 -6.66 -18.78
N LEU A 281 -10.87 -6.31 -19.85
CA LEU A 281 -11.05 -6.95 -21.15
C LEU A 281 -10.07 -8.12 -21.29
N ASN A 282 -10.58 -9.36 -21.43
CA ASN A 282 -9.73 -10.51 -21.70
C ASN A 282 -9.36 -10.51 -23.20
N LYS A 283 -8.06 -10.57 -23.52
CA LYS A 283 -7.55 -10.67 -24.89
C LYS A 283 -8.18 -11.84 -25.66
N ASP A 284 -8.38 -12.98 -24.99
CA ASP A 284 -8.86 -14.20 -25.61
C ASP A 284 -10.36 -14.13 -25.99
N SER A 285 -11.04 -13.06 -25.58
CA SER A 285 -12.44 -12.78 -25.97
C SER A 285 -12.57 -11.95 -27.26
N LEU A 286 -11.45 -11.46 -27.82
CA LEU A 286 -11.45 -10.60 -28.99
C LEU A 286 -11.61 -11.39 -30.30
N SER A 287 -12.34 -10.80 -31.26
CA SER A 287 -12.39 -11.27 -32.65
C SER A 287 -11.06 -11.08 -33.39
N GLU A 288 -10.88 -11.72 -34.54
CA GLU A 288 -9.66 -11.56 -35.37
C GLU A 288 -9.41 -10.09 -35.75
N LYS A 289 -10.46 -9.38 -36.18
CA LYS A 289 -10.37 -7.95 -36.53
C LYS A 289 -9.96 -7.09 -35.33
N GLU A 290 -10.47 -7.39 -34.13
CA GLU A 290 -10.07 -6.68 -32.91
C GLU A 290 -8.62 -6.99 -32.52
N ASN A 291 -8.14 -8.22 -32.77
CA ASN A 291 -6.75 -8.58 -32.52
C ASN A 291 -5.76 -7.85 -33.43
N ASP A 292 -6.13 -7.61 -34.70
CA ASP A 292 -5.30 -6.83 -35.63
C ASP A 292 -5.13 -5.38 -35.15
N VAL A 293 -6.23 -4.74 -34.74
CA VAL A 293 -6.21 -3.39 -34.17
C VAL A 293 -5.44 -3.36 -32.85
N LEU A 294 -5.64 -4.37 -31.99
CA LEU A 294 -4.90 -4.48 -30.73
C LEU A 294 -3.39 -4.54 -30.98
N LYS A 295 -2.93 -5.28 -32.00
CA LYS A 295 -1.51 -5.39 -32.30
C LYS A 295 -0.89 -4.03 -32.62
N GLU A 296 -1.55 -3.23 -33.47
CA GLU A 296 -1.12 -1.86 -33.77
C GLU A 296 -1.10 -0.99 -32.50
N MET A 297 -2.16 -1.04 -31.69
CA MET A 297 -2.22 -0.29 -30.43
C MET A 297 -1.15 -0.71 -29.41
N GLN A 298 -0.76 -1.99 -29.40
CA GLN A 298 0.32 -2.50 -28.55
C GLN A 298 1.70 -2.04 -29.05
N GLU A 299 1.95 -2.09 -30.36
CA GLU A 299 3.18 -1.59 -30.98
C GLU A 299 3.40 -0.11 -30.67
N GLN A 300 2.33 0.69 -30.63
CA GLN A 300 2.36 2.10 -30.28
C GLN A 300 2.39 2.39 -28.77
N GLY A 301 2.36 1.36 -27.92
CA GLY A 301 2.39 1.49 -26.46
C GLY A 301 1.10 2.07 -25.86
N LEU A 302 -0.01 2.04 -26.60
CA LEU A 302 -1.31 2.55 -26.17
C LEU A 302 -2.00 1.55 -25.23
N ILE A 303 -1.94 0.25 -25.54
CA ILE A 303 -2.51 -0.81 -24.70
C ILE A 303 -1.41 -1.79 -24.33
N LYS A 304 -1.44 -2.28 -23.09
CA LYS A 304 -0.54 -3.31 -22.57
C LYS A 304 -1.36 -4.52 -22.11
N GLN A 305 -0.71 -5.68 -22.16
CA GLN A 305 -1.25 -6.90 -21.56
C GLN A 305 -0.72 -7.03 -20.14
N ILE A 306 -1.60 -7.32 -19.20
CA ILE A 306 -1.28 -7.58 -17.80
C ILE A 306 -1.86 -8.92 -17.35
N LYS A 307 -1.21 -9.50 -16.36
CA LYS A 307 -1.71 -10.64 -15.61
C LYS A 307 -2.30 -10.12 -14.30
N LEU A 308 -3.57 -10.43 -14.05
CA LEU A 308 -4.29 -10.14 -12.79
C LEU A 308 -4.67 -11.45 -12.11
#